data_AF-A0AAW1RTG4-F1
#
_entry.id   AF-A0AAW1RTG4-F1
#
_cell.length_a   1.000
_cell.length_b   1.000
_cell.length_c   1.000
_cell.angle_alpha   90.00
_cell.angle_beta   90.00
_cell.angle_gamma   90.00
#
_symmetry.space_group_name_H-M   'P 1'
#
loop_
_entity.id
_entity.type
_entity.pdbx_description
1 polymer ?
#
loop_
_entity_poly.entity_id
_entity_poly.type
_entity_poly.pdbx_seq_one_letter_code
_entity_poly.pdbx_strand_id
1 'polypeptide(L)'
;MRVSTRSVRPTFGHRRVARPSCHASSPDAQQGAPARTRRNVLHFFGALGLSGLLPLPAHATEADARQRLLDAIKAKKGDEEVITVLRELAKSNSTAGAARSPALAGRWNLLWASSNAEVSRVKRLPIPAESTQLLGKDFVGEEGRGANLIDIFNGAVEVKLSSAAVPDDKANDTIVIGPPFYLELHLGGVNIPIQDTQPGGGRKSILGNELNYFRQLYLEDSGKPGDLRVSEVYEGDPAVKGSIFVHERT
;
A
#
# COMPACT_ATOMS: atom_id res chain seq x y z
N MET A 1 46.05 -22.79 32.86
CA MET A 1 45.67 -21.42 33.27
C MET A 1 44.17 -21.25 33.01
N ARG A 2 43.34 -21.08 34.05
CA ARG A 2 41.90 -20.83 33.92
C ARG A 2 41.66 -19.32 34.08
N VAL A 3 41.18 -18.67 33.02
CA VAL A 3 40.82 -17.25 33.07
C VAL A 3 39.33 -17.16 33.45
N SER A 4 39.08 -16.58 34.61
CA SER A 4 37.74 -16.31 35.16
C SER A 4 37.28 -14.93 34.68
N THR A 5 36.28 -14.87 33.81
CA THR A 5 35.66 -13.63 33.35
C THR A 5 34.43 -13.31 34.20
N ARG A 6 34.54 -12.32 35.10
CA ARG A 6 33.42 -11.76 35.85
C ARG A 6 32.52 -10.94 34.92
N SER A 7 31.23 -11.26 34.95
CA SER A 7 30.15 -10.49 34.33
C SER A 7 29.86 -9.22 35.15
N VAL A 8 29.96 -8.06 34.52
CA VAL A 8 29.52 -6.77 35.08
C VAL A 8 28.16 -6.44 34.47
N ARG A 9 27.12 -6.33 35.31
CA ARG A 9 25.79 -5.87 34.89
C ARG A 9 25.74 -4.34 34.94
N PRO A 10 25.19 -3.66 33.92
CA PRO A 10 24.94 -2.22 33.99
C PRO A 10 23.61 -1.93 34.71
N THR A 11 23.66 -1.00 35.64
CA THR A 11 22.50 -0.39 36.30
C THR A 11 21.90 0.70 35.42
N PHE A 12 20.69 0.50 34.91
CA PHE A 12 19.93 1.53 34.21
C PHE A 12 19.23 2.46 35.21
N GLY A 13 19.66 3.72 35.23
CA GLY A 13 19.01 4.79 36.00
C GLY A 13 17.75 5.28 35.29
N HIS A 14 16.60 5.14 35.95
CA HIS A 14 15.33 5.72 35.50
C HIS A 14 15.33 7.24 35.69
N ARG A 15 15.53 8.01 34.61
CA ARG A 15 15.20 9.43 34.55
C ARG A 15 13.70 9.59 34.23
N ARG A 16 12.91 10.02 35.20
CA ARG A 16 11.54 10.51 34.97
C ARG A 16 11.61 11.88 34.30
N VAL A 17 11.08 11.99 33.10
CA VAL A 17 10.85 13.28 32.42
C VAL A 17 9.41 13.69 32.68
N ALA A 18 9.24 14.88 33.27
CA ALA A 18 7.94 15.48 33.54
C ALA A 18 7.22 15.86 32.24
N ARG A 19 5.91 15.57 32.17
CA ARG A 19 5.04 15.99 31.07
C ARG A 19 4.54 17.43 31.29
N PRO A 20 4.52 18.29 30.27
CA PRO A 20 3.84 19.57 30.35
C PRO A 20 2.33 19.40 30.13
N SER A 21 1.55 19.97 31.04
CA SER A 21 0.10 20.11 30.99
C SER A 21 -0.30 21.20 29.99
N CYS A 22 -1.01 20.83 28.93
CA CYS A 22 -1.62 21.77 28.00
C CYS A 22 -3.07 22.03 28.43
N HIS A 23 -3.34 23.27 28.81
CA HIS A 23 -4.68 23.80 29.07
C HIS A 23 -5.52 23.79 27.78
N ALA A 24 -6.70 23.19 27.85
CA ALA A 24 -7.75 23.36 26.87
C ALA A 24 -8.55 24.64 27.19
N SER A 25 -8.80 25.46 26.17
CA SER A 25 -9.76 26.56 26.22
C SER A 25 -10.75 26.39 25.06
N SER A 26 -11.99 26.05 25.39
CA SER A 26 -13.16 26.37 24.55
C SER A 26 -13.48 27.86 24.71
N PRO A 27 -14.14 28.47 23.71
CA PRO A 27 -15.55 28.77 23.96
C PRO A 27 -16.49 28.62 22.74
N ASP A 28 -17.75 28.40 23.12
CA ASP A 28 -19.03 28.63 22.45
C ASP A 28 -19.07 29.59 21.24
N ALA A 29 -19.96 29.31 20.28
CA ALA A 29 -21.27 29.98 20.20
C ALA A 29 -21.95 29.88 18.81
N GLN A 30 -23.28 30.06 18.85
CA GLN A 30 -24.25 30.41 17.78
C GLN A 30 -24.87 29.22 17.02
N GLN A 31 -26.07 28.74 17.37
CA GLN A 31 -27.43 29.34 17.28
C GLN A 31 -27.85 29.78 15.87
N GLY A 32 -28.92 29.17 15.35
CA GLY A 32 -29.69 29.67 14.20
C GLY A 32 -30.60 28.64 13.51
N ALA A 33 -31.81 28.43 14.03
CA ALA A 33 -32.97 27.84 13.31
C ALA A 33 -33.56 28.88 12.29
N PRO A 34 -34.67 28.65 11.52
CA PRO A 34 -35.58 27.51 11.42
C PRO A 34 -36.07 27.11 9.98
N ALA A 35 -36.75 25.95 9.93
CA ALA A 35 -37.91 25.55 9.11
C ALA A 35 -38.12 26.11 7.68
N ARG A 36 -38.34 25.20 6.70
CA ARG A 36 -39.48 25.34 5.77
C ARG A 36 -39.93 24.01 5.14
N THR A 37 -41.10 23.60 5.62
CA THR A 37 -42.04 22.63 5.07
C THR A 37 -42.41 22.96 3.62
N ARG A 38 -42.32 21.98 2.72
CA ARG A 38 -43.24 21.86 1.58
C ARG A 38 -43.65 20.40 1.42
N ARG A 39 -44.89 20.14 1.86
CA ARG A 39 -45.69 18.98 1.46
C ARG A 39 -45.91 19.06 -0.04
N ASN A 40 -45.40 18.08 -0.79
CA ASN A 40 -45.94 17.77 -2.10
C ASN A 40 -46.73 16.48 -2.01
N VAL A 41 -48.00 16.64 -2.36
CA VAL A 41 -49.09 15.67 -2.37
C VAL A 41 -49.09 14.95 -3.71
N LEU A 42 -49.35 13.64 -3.62
CA LEU A 42 -49.87 12.68 -4.62
C LEU A 42 -49.57 12.90 -6.11
N HIS A 43 -49.11 11.83 -6.77
CA HIS A 43 -49.95 11.09 -7.72
C HIS A 43 -49.49 9.64 -7.78
N PHE A 44 -50.26 8.76 -7.16
CA PHE A 44 -50.25 7.31 -7.40
C PHE A 44 -50.92 7.06 -8.75
N PHE A 45 -50.13 6.73 -9.77
CA PHE A 45 -50.65 6.06 -10.96
C PHE A 45 -50.28 4.59 -10.87
N GLY A 46 -51.31 3.75 -10.86
CA GLY A 46 -51.18 2.30 -10.87
C GLY A 46 -50.46 1.83 -12.14
N ALA A 47 -49.37 1.09 -11.94
CA ALA A 47 -48.81 0.24 -12.96
C ALA A 47 -49.21 -1.20 -12.61
N LEU A 48 -50.20 -1.71 -13.32
CA LEU A 48 -50.55 -3.12 -13.34
C LEU A 48 -49.39 -3.90 -13.98
N GLY A 49 -48.77 -4.72 -13.13
CA GLY A 49 -48.27 -6.07 -13.41
C GLY A 49 -47.77 -6.38 -14.82
N LEU A 50 -46.48 -6.19 -15.03
CA LEU A 50 -45.66 -7.14 -15.77
C LEU A 50 -44.47 -7.48 -14.87
N SER A 51 -44.66 -8.49 -14.02
CA SER A 51 -43.55 -9.21 -13.37
C SER A 51 -42.80 -9.99 -14.46
N GLY A 52 -42.10 -9.25 -15.33
CA GLY A 52 -41.08 -9.82 -16.16
C GLY A 52 -40.00 -10.35 -15.24
N LEU A 53 -39.72 -11.64 -15.36
CA LEU A 53 -38.51 -12.27 -14.81
C LEU A 53 -37.31 -11.51 -15.38
N LEU A 54 -36.91 -10.42 -14.71
CA LEU A 54 -35.66 -9.76 -15.01
C LEU A 54 -34.59 -10.81 -14.72
N PRO A 55 -33.75 -11.16 -15.71
CA PRO A 55 -32.63 -12.05 -15.46
C PRO A 55 -31.83 -11.42 -14.33
N LEU A 56 -31.68 -12.18 -13.24
CA LEU A 56 -30.78 -11.78 -12.16
C LEU A 56 -29.43 -11.46 -12.81
N PRO A 57 -28.80 -10.32 -12.47
CA PRO A 57 -27.51 -9.97 -13.06
C PRO A 57 -26.58 -11.15 -12.81
N ALA A 58 -26.11 -11.77 -13.90
CA ALA A 58 -25.16 -12.87 -13.83
C ALA A 58 -24.01 -12.41 -12.92
N HIS A 59 -23.73 -13.18 -11.86
CA HIS A 59 -22.60 -12.89 -11.00
C HIS A 59 -21.36 -12.84 -11.89
N ALA A 60 -20.74 -11.66 -11.99
CA ALA A 60 -19.53 -11.49 -12.76
C ALA A 60 -18.51 -12.50 -12.24
N THR A 61 -17.95 -13.31 -13.14
CA THR A 61 -16.90 -14.25 -12.73
C THR A 61 -15.65 -13.46 -12.33
N GLU A 62 -14.76 -14.09 -11.58
CA GLU A 62 -13.47 -13.48 -11.22
C GLU A 62 -12.69 -13.05 -12.48
N ALA A 63 -12.72 -13.87 -13.53
CA ALA A 63 -12.12 -13.55 -14.83
C ALA A 63 -12.73 -12.29 -15.47
N ASP A 64 -14.05 -12.11 -15.37
CA ASP A 64 -14.72 -10.91 -15.90
C ASP A 64 -14.36 -9.65 -15.08
N ALA A 65 -14.28 -9.76 -13.75
CA ALA A 65 -13.88 -8.65 -12.90
C ALA A 65 -12.40 -8.26 -13.14
N ARG A 66 -11.52 -9.25 -13.31
CA ARG A 66 -10.11 -9.06 -13.66
C ARG A 66 -9.96 -8.32 -14.98
N GLN A 67 -10.65 -8.77 -16.03
CA GLN A 67 -10.56 -8.11 -17.33
C GLN A 67 -11.09 -6.68 -17.30
N ARG A 68 -12.23 -6.44 -16.63
CA ARG A 68 -12.78 -5.09 -16.45
C ARG A 68 -11.82 -4.15 -15.72
N LEU A 69 -11.06 -4.67 -14.75
CA LEU A 69 -10.04 -3.87 -14.04
C LEU A 69 -8.93 -3.45 -15.00
N LEU A 70 -8.38 -4.40 -15.75
CA LEU A 70 -7.30 -4.13 -16.71
C LEU A 70 -7.75 -3.17 -17.81
N ASP A 71 -8.98 -3.34 -18.31
CA ASP A 71 -9.58 -2.44 -19.30
C ASP A 71 -9.77 -1.03 -18.74
N ALA A 72 -10.23 -0.90 -17.49
CA ALA A 72 -10.37 0.39 -16.82
C ALA A 72 -9.02 1.10 -16.64
N ILE A 73 -7.98 0.38 -16.24
CA ILE A 73 -6.61 0.91 -16.11
C ILE A 73 -6.06 1.35 -17.48
N LYS A 74 -6.19 0.48 -18.50
CA LYS A 74 -5.73 0.76 -19.87
C LYS A 74 -6.45 1.95 -20.49
N ALA A 75 -7.74 2.07 -20.24
CA ALA A 75 -8.56 3.21 -20.68
C ALA A 75 -8.36 4.48 -19.83
N LYS A 76 -7.48 4.45 -18.81
CA LYS A 76 -7.19 5.56 -17.90
C LYS A 76 -8.45 6.14 -17.25
N LYS A 77 -9.34 5.26 -16.80
CA LYS A 77 -10.55 5.65 -16.08
C LYS A 77 -10.20 6.34 -14.75
N GLY A 78 -11.13 7.13 -14.22
CA GLY A 78 -10.98 7.82 -12.95
C GLY A 78 -10.94 6.85 -11.76
N ASP A 79 -10.37 7.30 -10.64
CA ASP A 79 -10.17 6.48 -9.44
C ASP A 79 -11.44 5.76 -8.97
N GLU A 80 -12.60 6.42 -8.98
CA GLU A 80 -13.85 5.79 -8.54
C GLU A 80 -14.27 4.59 -9.39
N GLU A 81 -14.10 4.66 -10.71
CA GLU A 81 -14.43 3.55 -11.61
C GLU A 81 -13.48 2.37 -11.34
N VAL A 82 -12.18 2.63 -11.21
CA VAL A 82 -11.17 1.60 -10.92
C VAL A 82 -11.42 0.96 -9.55
N ILE A 83 -11.64 1.77 -8.51
CA ILE A 83 -11.90 1.32 -7.14
C ILE A 83 -13.19 0.51 -7.05
N THR A 84 -14.23 0.87 -7.82
CA THR A 84 -15.47 0.09 -7.87
C THR A 84 -15.22 -1.31 -8.37
N VAL A 85 -14.47 -1.46 -9.48
CA VAL A 85 -14.12 -2.79 -10.02
C VAL A 85 -13.20 -3.55 -9.06
N LEU A 86 -12.24 -2.87 -8.40
CA LEU A 86 -11.37 -3.49 -7.39
C LEU A 86 -12.17 -4.07 -6.22
N ARG A 87 -13.18 -3.34 -5.73
CA ARG A 87 -14.05 -3.83 -4.65
C ARG A 87 -14.91 -5.02 -5.07
N GLU A 88 -15.30 -5.10 -6.34
CA GLU A 88 -15.96 -6.29 -6.89
C GLU A 88 -15.00 -7.47 -6.94
N LEU A 89 -13.79 -7.27 -7.47
CA LEU A 89 -12.76 -8.30 -7.58
C LEU A 89 -12.31 -8.83 -6.21
N ALA A 90 -12.17 -7.95 -5.22
CA ALA A 90 -11.79 -8.33 -3.85
C ALA A 90 -12.82 -9.25 -3.18
N LYS A 91 -14.11 -9.19 -3.56
CA LYS A 91 -15.14 -10.10 -3.03
C LYS A 91 -14.94 -11.55 -3.48
N SER A 92 -14.26 -11.76 -4.61
CA SER A 92 -13.90 -13.07 -5.13
C SER A 92 -12.43 -13.44 -4.85
N ASN A 93 -11.73 -12.72 -3.96
CA ASN A 93 -10.35 -13.06 -3.62
C ASN A 93 -10.25 -14.48 -3.06
N SER A 94 -9.59 -15.36 -3.80
CA SER A 94 -9.43 -16.78 -3.48
C SER A 94 -8.26 -17.04 -2.51
N THR A 95 -7.32 -16.11 -2.37
CA THR A 95 -6.10 -16.30 -1.59
C THR A 95 -6.31 -15.95 -0.10
N ALA A 96 -6.62 -16.97 0.70
CA ALA A 96 -6.64 -16.83 2.15
C ALA A 96 -5.24 -16.51 2.69
N GLY A 97 -5.12 -15.46 3.49
CA GLY A 97 -3.84 -15.08 4.12
C GLY A 97 -2.78 -14.59 3.14
N ALA A 98 -3.19 -13.74 2.18
CA ALA A 98 -2.34 -13.21 1.11
C ALA A 98 -0.99 -12.64 1.55
N ALA A 99 -0.87 -12.07 2.76
CA ALA A 99 0.41 -11.54 3.24
C ALA A 99 1.44 -12.63 3.58
N ARG A 100 0.99 -13.85 3.87
CA ARG A 100 1.85 -15.01 4.17
C ARG A 100 1.91 -16.02 3.03
N SER A 101 1.21 -15.76 1.92
CA SER A 101 1.25 -16.62 0.74
C SER A 101 2.65 -16.61 0.13
N PRO A 102 3.23 -17.77 -0.22
CA PRO A 102 4.47 -17.83 -1.00
C PRO A 102 4.34 -17.10 -2.34
N ALA A 103 3.12 -17.06 -2.91
CA ALA A 103 2.82 -16.34 -4.14
C ALA A 103 2.84 -14.81 -3.99
N LEU A 104 3.16 -14.27 -2.80
CA LEU A 104 3.46 -12.85 -2.65
C LEU A 104 4.90 -12.51 -3.08
N ALA A 105 5.85 -13.44 -2.94
CA ALA A 105 7.23 -13.23 -3.34
C ALA A 105 7.34 -13.12 -4.87
N GLY A 106 8.04 -12.12 -5.38
CA GLY A 106 8.06 -11.85 -6.83
C GLY A 106 8.63 -10.49 -7.22
N ARG A 107 8.76 -10.31 -8.54
CA ARG A 107 8.82 -8.99 -9.19
C ARG A 107 7.40 -8.57 -9.57
N TRP A 108 7.00 -7.38 -9.15
CA TRP A 108 5.65 -6.85 -9.30
C TRP A 108 5.70 -5.47 -9.93
N ASN A 109 5.35 -5.35 -11.21
CA ASN A 109 5.29 -4.08 -11.90
C ASN A 109 4.01 -3.31 -11.51
N LEU A 110 4.13 -2.01 -11.25
CA LEU A 110 3.02 -1.16 -10.87
C LEU A 110 2.19 -0.76 -12.10
N LEU A 111 1.03 -1.39 -12.28
CA LEU A 111 0.08 -1.04 -13.34
C LEU A 111 -0.63 0.28 -13.04
N TRP A 112 -1.16 0.43 -11.83
CA TRP A 112 -1.98 1.57 -11.44
C TRP A 112 -1.79 1.92 -9.97
N ALA A 113 -1.90 3.21 -9.65
CA ALA A 113 -1.94 3.73 -8.29
C ALA A 113 -3.01 4.81 -8.21
N SER A 114 -3.72 4.86 -7.07
CA SER A 114 -4.70 5.91 -6.82
C SER A 114 -4.05 7.30 -6.78
N SER A 115 -4.84 8.34 -7.08
CA SER A 115 -4.33 9.71 -7.21
C SER A 115 -3.75 10.32 -5.93
N ASN A 116 -4.11 9.78 -4.76
CA ASN A 116 -3.53 10.15 -3.46
C ASN A 116 -2.19 9.45 -3.17
N ALA A 117 -1.79 8.46 -3.96
CA ALA A 117 -0.52 7.77 -3.76
C ALA A 117 0.67 8.66 -4.15
N GLU A 118 1.72 8.73 -3.33
CA GLU A 118 2.93 9.50 -3.62
C GLU A 118 3.61 9.08 -4.93
N VAL A 119 3.60 7.78 -5.27
CA VAL A 119 4.13 7.26 -6.54
C VAL A 119 3.41 7.84 -7.77
N SER A 120 2.15 8.27 -7.62
CA SER A 120 1.42 8.93 -8.70
C SER A 120 2.05 10.26 -9.09
N ARG A 121 2.76 10.93 -8.17
CA ARG A 121 3.52 12.15 -8.47
C ARG A 121 4.74 11.87 -9.33
N VAL A 122 5.43 10.75 -9.07
CA VAL A 122 6.56 10.31 -9.91
C VAL A 122 6.10 9.97 -11.32
N LYS A 123 4.96 9.28 -11.47
CA LYS A 123 4.35 8.98 -12.78
C LYS A 123 3.88 10.22 -13.56
N ARG A 124 3.77 11.40 -12.92
CA ARG A 124 3.44 12.68 -13.58
C ARG A 124 4.67 13.42 -14.11
N LEU A 125 5.88 12.96 -13.80
CA LEU A 125 7.08 13.53 -14.38
C LEU A 125 7.06 13.30 -15.90
N PRO A 126 7.58 14.24 -16.72
CA PRO A 126 7.63 14.10 -18.18
C PRO A 126 8.64 13.03 -18.64
N ILE A 127 9.18 12.25 -17.71
CA ILE A 127 10.21 11.25 -17.94
C ILE A 127 9.56 9.88 -17.77
N PRO A 128 9.73 8.95 -18.73
CA PRO A 128 9.24 7.59 -18.56
C PRO A 128 9.89 6.97 -17.32
N ALA A 129 9.05 6.60 -16.36
CA ALA A 129 9.45 5.95 -15.12
C ALA A 129 8.58 4.71 -14.91
N GLU A 130 9.21 3.57 -14.72
CA GLU A 130 8.56 2.32 -14.33
C GLU A 130 8.82 2.06 -12.85
N SER A 131 7.86 1.45 -12.16
CA SER A 131 7.97 1.18 -10.72
C SER A 131 7.75 -0.31 -10.49
N THR A 132 8.79 -1.01 -10.05
CA THR A 132 8.74 -2.44 -9.76
C THR A 132 8.95 -2.70 -8.27
N GLN A 133 8.06 -3.46 -7.65
CA GLN A 133 8.23 -3.94 -6.30
C GLN A 133 8.84 -5.35 -6.30
N LEU A 134 9.94 -5.51 -5.57
CA LEU A 134 10.61 -6.77 -5.28
C LEU A 134 10.19 -7.24 -3.88
N LEU A 135 9.68 -8.46 -3.77
CA LEU A 135 9.34 -9.06 -2.48
C LEU A 135 9.94 -10.46 -2.35
N GLY A 136 10.47 -10.77 -1.18
CA GLY A 136 11.01 -12.09 -0.85
C GLY A 136 12.52 -12.20 -1.06
N LYS A 137 13.10 -13.20 -0.40
CA LYS A 137 14.54 -13.43 -0.31
C LYS A 137 15.21 -13.57 -1.68
N ASP A 138 14.57 -14.28 -2.60
CA ASP A 138 15.16 -14.55 -3.92
C ASP A 138 15.29 -13.29 -4.79
N PHE A 139 14.52 -12.23 -4.48
CA PHE A 139 14.51 -10.99 -5.24
C PHE A 139 15.26 -9.86 -4.56
N VAL A 140 15.27 -9.83 -3.21
CA VAL A 140 15.89 -8.75 -2.42
C VAL A 140 17.22 -9.17 -1.78
N GLY A 141 17.50 -10.48 -1.73
CA GLY A 141 18.71 -11.07 -1.13
C GLY A 141 18.58 -11.38 0.36
N GLU A 142 17.50 -10.97 1.01
CA GLU A 142 17.29 -11.11 2.46
C GLU A 142 15.81 -11.39 2.78
N GLU A 143 15.58 -12.25 3.77
CA GLU A 143 14.23 -12.59 4.23
C GLU A 143 13.59 -11.42 4.99
N GLY A 144 12.27 -11.25 4.86
CA GLY A 144 11.55 -10.16 5.51
C GLY A 144 11.87 -8.77 4.95
N ARG A 145 12.48 -8.68 3.75
CA ARG A 145 12.74 -7.43 3.04
C ARG A 145 11.93 -7.30 1.76
N GLY A 146 11.65 -6.05 1.42
CA GLY A 146 11.09 -5.62 0.15
C GLY A 146 11.93 -4.50 -0.45
N ALA A 147 11.80 -4.28 -1.75
CA ALA A 147 12.36 -3.12 -2.41
C ALA A 147 11.42 -2.56 -3.47
N ASN A 148 11.39 -1.24 -3.62
CA ASN A 148 10.78 -0.57 -4.76
C ASN A 148 11.91 -0.05 -5.66
N LEU A 149 11.87 -0.43 -6.93
CA LEU A 149 12.74 0.05 -8.00
C LEU A 149 11.97 1.09 -8.80
N ILE A 150 12.62 2.21 -9.09
CA ILE A 150 12.14 3.21 -10.03
C ILE A 150 13.14 3.27 -11.18
N ASP A 151 12.76 2.71 -12.32
CA ASP A 151 13.56 2.68 -13.53
C ASP A 151 13.26 3.92 -14.38
N ILE A 152 14.28 4.73 -14.63
CA ILE A 152 14.19 5.99 -15.38
C ILE A 152 15.03 5.86 -16.65
N PHE A 153 14.49 6.33 -17.78
CA PHE A 153 15.14 6.25 -19.10
C PHE A 153 15.56 4.83 -19.49
N ASN A 154 14.64 3.86 -19.37
CA ASN A 154 14.89 2.45 -19.70
C ASN A 154 16.10 1.85 -18.97
N GLY A 155 16.25 2.17 -17.68
CA GLY A 155 17.30 1.62 -16.81
C GLY A 155 18.64 2.35 -16.87
N ALA A 156 18.74 3.49 -17.57
CA ALA A 156 19.95 4.32 -17.49
C ALA A 156 20.18 4.85 -16.07
N VAL A 157 19.09 5.11 -15.35
CA VAL A 157 19.08 5.47 -13.93
C VAL A 157 18.04 4.60 -13.23
N GLU A 158 18.45 3.83 -12.23
CA GLU A 158 17.53 3.09 -11.36
C GLU A 158 17.69 3.60 -9.92
N VAL A 159 16.57 3.92 -9.28
CA VAL A 159 16.52 4.26 -7.86
C VAL A 159 15.91 3.10 -7.11
N LYS A 160 16.67 2.51 -6.19
CA LYS A 160 16.23 1.38 -5.36
C LYS A 160 16.02 1.83 -3.93
N LEU A 161 14.80 1.69 -3.46
CA LEU A 161 14.43 1.87 -2.05
C LEU A 161 14.09 0.52 -1.43
N SER A 162 14.94 0.01 -0.55
CA SER A 162 14.67 -1.22 0.21
C SER A 162 14.24 -0.93 1.64
N SER A 163 13.45 -1.83 2.22
CA SER A 163 12.92 -1.71 3.58
C SER A 163 12.65 -3.08 4.20
N ALA A 164 12.29 -3.11 5.48
CA ALA A 164 11.61 -4.27 6.03
C ALA A 164 10.24 -4.39 5.35
N ALA A 165 9.81 -5.63 5.07
CA ALA A 165 8.50 -5.97 4.54
C ALA A 165 8.14 -7.35 5.09
N VAL A 166 7.38 -7.35 6.19
CA VAL A 166 7.05 -8.57 6.95
C VAL A 166 5.54 -8.70 7.09
N PRO A 167 4.98 -9.92 7.12
CA PRO A 167 3.58 -10.11 7.46
C PRO A 167 3.28 -9.56 8.86
N ASP A 168 2.10 -8.99 9.06
CA ASP A 168 1.62 -8.64 10.41
C ASP A 168 1.34 -9.93 11.20
N ASP A 169 1.72 -9.95 12.48
CA ASP A 169 1.43 -11.07 13.38
C ASP A 169 -0.07 -11.21 13.64
N LYS A 170 -0.81 -10.08 13.60
CA LYS A 170 -2.22 -10.00 13.98
C LYS A 170 -3.20 -10.20 12.82
N ALA A 171 -2.73 -10.04 11.58
CA ALA A 171 -3.58 -10.04 10.39
C ALA A 171 -2.91 -10.82 9.25
N ASN A 172 -3.61 -11.80 8.69
CA ASN A 172 -3.06 -12.70 7.66
C ASN A 172 -3.00 -12.04 6.27
N ASP A 173 -3.68 -10.92 6.09
CA ASP A 173 -3.77 -10.14 4.84
C ASP A 173 -2.95 -8.85 4.89
N THR A 174 -2.21 -8.58 5.98
CA THR A 174 -1.45 -7.34 6.12
C THR A 174 0.05 -7.57 6.01
N ILE A 175 0.72 -6.74 5.21
CA ILE A 175 2.18 -6.58 5.18
C ILE A 175 2.53 -5.27 5.89
N VAL A 176 3.48 -5.33 6.81
CA VAL A 176 4.06 -4.16 7.47
C VAL A 176 5.36 -3.80 6.76
N ILE A 177 5.42 -2.59 6.22
CA ILE A 177 6.58 -2.03 5.54
C ILE A 177 7.16 -0.90 6.40
N GLY A 178 8.45 -0.97 6.71
CA GLY A 178 9.06 -0.08 7.68
C GLY A 178 10.59 -0.06 7.68
N PRO A 179 11.21 0.69 8.61
CA PRO A 179 12.65 0.78 8.71
C PRO A 179 13.32 -0.58 9.01
N PRO A 180 14.62 -0.74 8.68
CA PRO A 180 15.51 0.27 8.10
C PRO A 180 15.31 0.42 6.60
N PHE A 181 15.17 1.67 6.15
CA PHE A 181 15.13 2.03 4.74
C PHE A 181 16.53 2.24 4.19
N TYR A 182 16.85 1.68 3.03
CA TYR A 182 18.10 1.95 2.29
C TYR A 182 17.78 2.47 0.89
N LEU A 183 18.39 3.60 0.54
CA LEU A 183 18.24 4.24 -0.76
C LEU A 183 19.54 4.15 -1.56
N GLU A 184 19.46 3.56 -2.74
CA GLU A 184 20.57 3.30 -3.64
C GLU A 184 20.25 3.88 -5.03
N LEU A 185 21.24 4.54 -5.65
CA LEU A 185 21.20 5.01 -7.02
C LEU A 185 22.08 4.10 -7.87
N HIS A 186 21.50 3.53 -8.91
CA HIS A 186 22.21 2.73 -9.91
C HIS A 186 22.36 3.58 -11.17
N LEU A 187 23.59 3.98 -11.50
CA LEU A 187 23.90 4.82 -12.66
C LEU A 187 25.04 4.18 -13.46
N GLY A 188 24.76 3.76 -14.70
CA GLY A 188 25.77 3.17 -15.58
C GLY A 188 26.44 1.92 -14.99
N GLY A 189 25.70 1.11 -14.23
CA GLY A 189 26.21 -0.10 -13.56
C GLY A 189 26.93 0.16 -12.23
N VAL A 190 27.02 1.42 -11.78
CA VAL A 190 27.60 1.78 -10.48
C VAL A 190 26.50 1.95 -9.45
N ASN A 191 26.65 1.29 -8.29
CA ASN A 191 25.73 1.40 -7.16
C ASN A 191 26.24 2.46 -6.18
N ILE A 192 25.52 3.56 -6.06
CA ILE A 192 25.84 4.70 -5.21
C ILE A 192 24.83 4.75 -4.06
N PRO A 193 25.23 4.42 -2.81
CA PRO A 193 24.35 4.60 -1.66
C PRO A 193 24.10 6.10 -1.45
N ILE A 194 22.84 6.51 -1.36
CA ILE A 194 22.46 7.93 -1.17
C ILE A 194 22.41 8.29 0.33
N GLN A 195 22.48 7.30 1.22
CA GLN A 195 22.41 7.52 2.67
C GLN A 195 23.78 7.62 3.32
N ASP A 196 23.95 8.63 4.18
CA ASP A 196 25.14 8.77 5.02
C ASP A 196 25.28 7.57 5.97
N THR A 197 26.34 6.80 5.77
CA THR A 197 26.84 5.85 6.76
C THR A 197 27.44 6.63 7.94
N GLN A 198 26.88 6.49 9.14
CA GLN A 198 27.50 7.09 10.32
C GLN A 198 28.82 6.36 10.67
N PRO A 199 29.78 7.07 11.32
CA PRO A 199 30.92 6.44 11.94
C PRO A 199 30.43 5.41 12.97
N GLY A 200 30.63 4.12 12.71
CA GLY A 200 30.02 3.02 13.48
C GLY A 200 29.18 2.04 12.65
N GLY A 201 29.04 2.27 11.34
CA GLY A 201 28.46 1.30 10.39
C GLY A 201 26.92 1.30 10.30
N GLY A 202 26.24 2.09 11.12
CA GLY A 202 24.78 2.29 11.00
C GLY A 202 24.43 3.30 9.91
N ARG A 203 23.60 2.92 8.95
CA ARG A 203 22.97 3.85 7.98
C ARG A 203 21.78 4.53 8.65
N LYS A 204 21.74 5.87 8.70
CA LYS A 204 20.56 6.61 9.18
C LYS A 204 19.52 6.65 8.08
N SER A 205 18.30 6.21 8.38
CA SER A 205 17.19 6.29 7.42
C SER A 205 16.92 7.75 7.05
N ILE A 206 16.93 8.07 5.76
CA ILE A 206 16.49 9.38 5.22
C ILE A 206 14.96 9.47 5.24
N LEU A 207 14.29 8.32 5.17
CA LEU A 207 12.83 8.22 5.25
C LEU A 207 12.41 8.04 6.72
N GLY A 208 11.21 8.52 7.07
CA GLY A 208 10.69 8.49 8.44
C GLY A 208 10.77 7.10 9.10
N ASN A 209 10.63 7.05 10.42
CA ASN A 209 10.65 5.78 11.16
C ASN A 209 9.26 5.12 11.25
N GLU A 210 8.35 5.50 10.36
CA GLU A 210 6.95 5.12 10.42
C GLU A 210 6.74 3.75 9.76
N LEU A 211 5.93 2.91 10.41
CA LEU A 211 5.45 1.66 9.87
C LEU A 211 4.22 1.94 9.01
N ASN A 212 4.18 1.37 7.83
CA ASN A 212 3.03 1.43 6.94
C ASN A 212 2.42 0.03 6.81
N TYR A 213 1.11 -0.06 7.01
CA TYR A 213 0.36 -1.31 7.01
C TYR A 213 -0.42 -1.41 5.69
N PHE A 214 -0.04 -2.41 4.90
CA PHE A 214 -0.60 -2.68 3.58
C PHE A 214 -1.52 -3.89 3.64
N ARG A 215 -2.83 -3.65 3.59
CA ARG A 215 -3.82 -4.71 3.43
C ARG A 215 -3.78 -5.22 1.99
N GLN A 216 -3.64 -6.52 1.80
CA GLN A 216 -3.73 -7.18 0.50
C GLN A 216 -5.21 -7.48 0.20
N LEU A 217 -5.80 -6.74 -0.74
CA LEU A 217 -7.22 -6.84 -1.09
C LEU A 217 -7.51 -8.01 -2.05
N TYR A 218 -6.56 -8.29 -2.94
CA TYR A 218 -6.66 -9.34 -3.95
C TYR A 218 -5.26 -9.84 -4.31
N LEU A 219 -5.11 -11.14 -4.51
CA LEU A 219 -3.86 -11.77 -4.95
C LEU A 219 -4.19 -13.02 -5.76
N GLU A 220 -3.75 -13.08 -7.02
CA GLU A 220 -3.65 -14.33 -7.78
C GLU A 220 -2.41 -15.09 -7.32
N ASP A 221 -2.56 -16.38 -7.02
CA ASP A 221 -1.52 -17.20 -6.39
C ASP A 221 -0.91 -18.26 -7.34
N SER A 222 -1.08 -18.09 -8.65
CA SER A 222 -0.60 -19.05 -9.64
C SER A 222 0.94 -19.12 -9.74
N GLY A 223 1.61 -18.05 -9.30
CA GLY A 223 3.06 -17.86 -9.35
C GLY A 223 3.59 -17.49 -10.73
N LYS A 224 2.73 -17.12 -11.69
CA LYS A 224 3.08 -16.91 -13.11
C LYS A 224 3.03 -15.44 -13.50
N PRO A 225 3.84 -15.02 -14.50
CA PRO A 225 3.71 -13.68 -15.07
C PRO A 225 2.25 -13.38 -15.47
N GLY A 226 1.78 -12.19 -15.13
CA GLY A 226 0.38 -11.78 -15.29
C GLY A 226 -0.47 -11.92 -14.02
N ASP A 227 0.00 -12.59 -12.97
CA ASP A 227 -0.71 -12.60 -11.68
C ASP A 227 -0.91 -11.17 -11.18
N LEU A 228 -2.11 -10.85 -10.71
CA LEU A 228 -2.43 -9.53 -10.15
C LEU A 228 -2.40 -9.53 -8.63
N ARG A 229 -1.99 -8.38 -8.08
CA ARG A 229 -2.06 -8.08 -6.65
C ARG A 229 -2.58 -6.68 -6.42
N VAL A 230 -3.46 -6.53 -5.44
CA VAL A 230 -4.02 -5.25 -5.02
C VAL A 230 -3.71 -5.03 -3.55
N SER A 231 -3.13 -3.87 -3.23
CA SER A 231 -2.80 -3.51 -1.85
C SER A 231 -3.30 -2.12 -1.50
N GLU A 232 -3.76 -1.92 -0.27
CA GLU A 232 -4.20 -0.65 0.30
C GLU A 232 -3.39 -0.30 1.56
N VAL A 233 -2.91 0.93 1.66
CA VAL A 233 -2.32 1.46 2.90
C VAL A 233 -3.44 1.92 3.82
N TYR A 234 -3.72 1.21 4.91
CA TYR A 234 -4.81 1.60 5.82
C TYR A 234 -4.31 2.27 7.12
N GLU A 235 -3.04 2.09 7.47
CA GLU A 235 -2.40 2.66 8.66
C GLU A 235 -0.93 2.98 8.38
N GLY A 236 -0.40 4.04 9.00
CA GLY A 236 0.97 4.53 8.79
C GLY A 236 1.02 6.02 8.47
N ASP A 237 1.91 6.40 7.57
CA ASP A 237 2.16 7.79 7.18
C ASP A 237 0.87 8.41 6.58
N PRO A 238 0.38 9.54 7.16
CA PRO A 238 -0.81 10.22 6.68
C PRO A 238 -0.79 10.60 5.20
N ALA A 239 0.39 10.83 4.61
CA ALA A 239 0.54 11.22 3.21
C ALA A 239 0.20 10.07 2.24
N VAL A 240 0.35 8.82 2.67
CA VAL A 240 0.09 7.63 1.84
C VAL A 240 -1.11 6.83 2.31
N LYS A 241 -1.68 7.13 3.48
CA LYS A 241 -2.89 6.46 3.96
C LYS A 241 -4.05 6.58 2.96
N GLY A 242 -4.72 5.46 2.71
CA GLY A 242 -5.77 5.30 1.70
C GLY A 242 -5.26 5.12 0.28
N SER A 243 -3.93 5.03 0.07
CA SER A 243 -3.38 4.74 -1.25
C SER A 243 -3.67 3.30 -1.63
N ILE A 244 -4.09 3.07 -2.87
CA ILE A 244 -4.33 1.75 -3.44
C ILE A 244 -3.38 1.55 -4.62
N PHE A 245 -2.78 0.36 -4.69
CA PHE A 245 -1.85 -0.02 -5.73
C PHE A 245 -2.30 -1.33 -6.38
N VAL A 246 -2.23 -1.37 -7.71
CA VAL A 246 -2.45 -2.57 -8.51
C VAL A 246 -1.14 -2.92 -9.18
N HIS A 247 -0.65 -4.12 -8.89
CA HIS A 247 0.57 -4.66 -9.47
C HIS A 247 0.30 -5.92 -10.28
N GLU A 248 1.18 -6.17 -11.24
CA GLU A 248 1.22 -7.39 -12.05
C GLU A 248 2.59 -8.06 -11.91
N ARG A 249 2.60 -9.39 -11.76
CA ARG A 249 3.82 -10.18 -11.69
C ARG A 249 4.53 -10.21 -13.05
N THR A 250 5.85 -10.04 -13.05
CA THR A 250 6.72 -10.12 -14.25
C THR A 250 7.72 -11.26 -14.16
#